data_AF-A0A519KP80-F1
#
_entry.id   AF-A0A519KP80-F1
#
_cell.length_a   1.000
_cell.length_b   1.000
_cell.length_c   1.000
_cell.angle_alpha   90.00
_cell.angle_beta   90.00
_cell.angle_gamma   90.00
#
_symmetry.space_group_name_H-M   'P 1'
#
loop_
_entity.id
_entity.type
_entity.pdbx_description
1 polymer ?
#
loop_
_entity_poly.entity_id
_entity_poly.type
_entity_poly.pdbx_seq_one_letter_code
_entity_poly.pdbx_strand_id
1 'polypeptide(L)'
;MSPALILYRLLTRMLEPLAPRLLDARAKKGKEDPVRVDERLGLTRMPRPDGEVVWLHGVSVGETLSLLPVVERLRAVRPDLNILVTSGTLTSANLLARRLPEGVIHQFAPVDAPGAVDAFLTKWKPVVGIFVESELWPNLILESHRRGVKLVLASARITEKTVAGWRRFPGAARRILSDFDVVLPQDGVSADRLESLGARIDGHVNLKLAGEAPPHDGAAFTKLSAAIGDRPVVVAASTHDGEEIAIVRALDKLADRLCL
;
A
#
# COMPACT_ATOMS: atom_id res chain seq x y z
N MET A 1 -13.77 13.84 -18.98
CA MET A 1 -12.74 13.92 -17.92
C MET A 1 -13.00 15.20 -17.12
N SER A 2 -12.94 15.18 -15.78
CA SER A 2 -13.21 16.38 -14.96
C SER A 2 -12.17 17.48 -15.25
N PRO A 3 -12.52 18.79 -15.27
CA PRO A 3 -11.56 19.88 -15.46
C PRO A 3 -10.38 19.81 -14.47
N ALA A 4 -10.63 19.38 -13.24
CA ALA A 4 -9.58 19.22 -12.22
C ALA A 4 -8.58 18.11 -12.60
N LEU A 5 -9.06 17.00 -13.17
CA LEU A 5 -8.21 15.90 -13.65
C LEU A 5 -7.43 16.29 -14.91
N ILE A 6 -8.04 17.07 -15.82
CA ILE A 6 -7.34 17.62 -16.99
C ILE A 6 -6.21 18.54 -16.54
N LEU A 7 -6.50 19.47 -15.62
CA LEU A 7 -5.49 20.37 -15.07
C LEU A 7 -4.37 19.60 -14.36
N TYR A 8 -4.72 18.62 -13.52
CA TYR A 8 -3.75 17.74 -12.86
C TYR A 8 -2.84 17.03 -13.88
N ARG A 9 -3.42 16.43 -14.92
CA ARG A 9 -2.68 15.75 -15.99
C ARG A 9 -1.75 16.70 -16.75
N LEU A 10 -2.22 17.90 -17.08
CA LEU A 10 -1.41 18.91 -17.79
C LEU A 10 -0.24 19.39 -16.93
N LEU A 11 -0.49 19.70 -15.65
CA LEU A 11 0.56 20.14 -14.72
C LEU A 11 1.60 19.06 -14.50
N THR A 12 1.18 17.82 -14.25
CA THR A 12 2.10 16.69 -14.06
C THR A 12 2.89 16.40 -15.34
N ARG A 13 2.27 16.48 -16.52
CA ARG A 13 2.97 16.38 -17.82
C ARG A 13 4.02 17.48 -18.02
N MET A 14 3.72 18.70 -17.60
CA MET A 14 4.65 19.84 -17.74
C MET A 14 5.82 19.74 -16.75
N LEU A 15 5.59 19.19 -15.55
CA LEU A 15 6.62 18.98 -14.53
C LEU A 15 7.44 17.70 -14.73
N GLU A 16 6.93 16.73 -15.49
CA GLU A 16 7.55 15.42 -15.74
C GLU A 16 9.01 15.50 -16.23
N PRO A 17 9.41 16.41 -17.15
CA PRO A 17 10.82 16.53 -17.56
C PRO A 17 11.79 16.90 -16.42
N LEU A 18 11.28 17.44 -15.31
CA LEU A 18 12.08 17.75 -14.12
C LEU A 18 12.24 16.52 -13.20
N ALA A 19 11.40 15.49 -13.35
CA ALA A 19 11.40 14.32 -12.49
C ALA A 19 12.76 13.62 -12.39
N PRO A 20 13.51 13.35 -13.48
CA PRO A 20 14.83 12.71 -13.38
C PRO A 20 15.79 13.48 -12.45
N ARG A 21 15.87 14.81 -12.61
CA ARG A 21 16.74 15.65 -11.79
C ARG A 21 16.32 15.68 -10.31
N LEU A 22 15.02 15.72 -10.05
CA LEU A 22 14.49 15.68 -8.68
C LEU A 22 14.75 14.33 -8.02
N LEU A 23 14.61 13.24 -8.77
CA LEU A 23 14.88 11.89 -8.31
C LEU A 23 16.38 11.67 -8.05
N ASP A 24 17.26 12.15 -8.93
CA ASP A 24 18.72 12.14 -8.72
C ASP A 24 19.11 12.90 -7.45
N ALA A 25 18.51 14.08 -7.24
CA ALA A 25 18.74 14.86 -6.02
C ALA A 25 18.25 14.15 -4.76
N ARG A 26 17.15 13.36 -4.85
CA ARG A 26 16.66 12.53 -3.74
C ARG A 26 17.53 11.30 -3.53
N ALA A 27 18.04 10.66 -4.59
CA ALA A 27 19.00 9.56 -4.52
C ALA A 27 20.29 10.00 -3.81
N LYS A 28 20.83 11.18 -4.15
CA LYS A 28 21.98 11.78 -3.44
C LYS A 28 21.74 12.03 -1.95
N LYS A 29 20.49 12.18 -1.54
CA LYS A 29 20.06 12.33 -0.13
C LYS A 29 19.68 10.99 0.53
N GLY A 30 19.92 9.86 -0.13
CA GLY A 30 19.58 8.53 0.37
C GLY A 30 18.08 8.25 0.46
N LYS A 31 17.25 8.98 -0.31
CA LYS A 31 15.78 8.82 -0.31
C LYS A 31 15.25 7.97 -1.47
N GLU A 32 16.09 7.65 -2.44
CA GLU A 32 15.80 6.78 -3.59
C GLU A 32 16.97 5.83 -3.81
N ASP A 33 16.72 4.72 -4.50
CA ASP A 33 17.77 3.79 -4.92
C ASP A 33 18.42 4.34 -6.19
N PRO A 34 19.74 4.67 -6.18
CA PRO A 34 20.40 5.27 -7.34
C PRO A 34 20.50 4.32 -8.55
N VAL A 35 20.45 3.00 -8.34
CA VAL A 35 20.53 2.00 -9.42
C VAL A 35 19.15 1.79 -10.05
N ARG A 36 18.10 1.90 -9.25
CA ARG A 36 16.71 1.63 -9.64
C ARG A 36 15.86 2.90 -9.80
N VAL A 37 16.47 4.08 -9.77
CA VAL A 37 15.77 5.37 -9.79
C VAL A 37 14.87 5.53 -11.02
N ASP A 38 15.29 4.97 -12.16
CA ASP A 38 14.54 5.00 -13.42
C ASP A 38 13.19 4.25 -13.34
N GLU A 39 13.04 3.33 -12.38
CA GLU A 39 11.77 2.64 -12.15
C GLU A 39 10.65 3.61 -11.76
N ARG A 40 11.01 4.73 -11.11
CA ARG A 40 10.09 5.84 -10.81
C ARG A 40 9.60 6.55 -12.06
N LEU A 41 10.32 6.43 -13.18
CA LEU A 41 9.90 6.93 -14.49
C LEU A 41 9.18 5.83 -15.30
N GLY A 42 8.81 4.72 -14.66
CA GLY A 42 8.23 3.54 -15.32
C GLY A 42 9.21 2.74 -16.16
N LEU A 43 10.50 3.08 -16.11
CA LEU A 43 11.56 2.46 -16.89
C LEU A 43 12.26 1.39 -16.04
N THR A 44 12.13 0.13 -16.42
CA THR A 44 12.83 -0.98 -15.76
C THR A 44 13.62 -1.80 -16.77
N ARG A 45 14.77 -2.28 -16.30
CA ARG A 45 15.62 -3.22 -17.04
C ARG A 45 15.15 -4.67 -16.90
N MET A 46 14.25 -4.94 -15.95
CA MET A 46 13.70 -6.27 -15.74
C MET A 46 12.91 -6.70 -16.99
N PRO A 47 13.13 -7.90 -17.55
CA PRO A 47 12.28 -8.42 -18.59
C PRO A 47 10.86 -8.61 -18.05
N ARG A 48 9.86 -8.35 -18.90
CA ARG A 48 8.49 -8.71 -18.58
C ARG A 48 8.36 -10.22 -18.79
N PRO A 49 7.88 -11.00 -17.81
CA PRO A 49 7.62 -12.42 -18.03
C PRO A 49 6.45 -12.63 -18.99
N ASP A 50 6.45 -13.79 -19.66
CA ASP A 50 5.34 -14.21 -20.51
C ASP A 50 4.12 -14.61 -19.66
N GLY A 51 2.92 -14.44 -20.20
CA GLY A 51 1.66 -14.74 -19.52
C GLY A 51 0.99 -13.53 -18.86
N GLU A 52 0.01 -13.79 -17.99
CA GLU A 52 -0.77 -12.76 -17.31
C GLU A 52 0.03 -12.13 -16.17
N VAL A 53 -0.09 -10.80 -15.99
CA VAL A 53 0.47 -10.10 -14.82
C VAL A 53 -0.64 -9.55 -13.95
N VAL A 54 -0.62 -9.91 -12.67
CA VAL A 54 -1.41 -9.27 -11.62
C VAL A 54 -0.51 -8.29 -10.88
N TRP A 55 -0.95 -7.04 -10.81
CA TRP A 55 -0.22 -5.96 -10.18
C TRP A 55 -0.83 -5.62 -8.83
N LEU A 56 -0.01 -5.63 -7.78
CA LEU A 56 -0.35 -5.24 -6.42
C LEU A 56 0.39 -3.94 -6.06
N HIS A 57 -0.36 -2.91 -5.69
CA HIS A 57 0.16 -1.56 -5.47
C HIS A 57 -0.04 -1.12 -4.03
N GLY A 58 1.07 -0.92 -3.31
CA GLY A 58 1.09 -0.35 -1.96
C GLY A 58 2.35 0.48 -1.76
N VAL A 59 2.22 1.75 -1.38
CA VAL A 59 3.31 2.74 -1.45
C VAL A 59 4.07 2.83 -0.13
N SER A 60 3.41 2.58 1.00
CA SER A 60 4.00 2.58 2.34
C SER A 60 4.38 1.17 2.85
N VAL A 61 5.14 1.12 3.95
CA VAL A 61 5.57 -0.14 4.58
C VAL A 61 4.34 -0.95 5.05
N GLY A 62 3.35 -0.29 5.65
CA GLY A 62 2.15 -0.94 6.17
C GLY A 62 1.27 -1.51 5.05
N GLU A 63 1.05 -0.73 3.99
CA GLU A 63 0.31 -1.19 2.80
C GLU A 63 1.00 -2.38 2.14
N THR A 64 2.31 -2.25 1.96
CA THR A 64 3.14 -3.27 1.33
C THR A 64 3.13 -4.59 2.10
N LEU A 65 3.20 -4.54 3.43
CA LEU A 65 3.09 -5.74 4.28
C LEU A 65 1.71 -6.39 4.15
N SER A 66 0.66 -5.58 4.03
CA SER A 66 -0.72 -6.05 3.88
C SER A 66 -0.96 -6.79 2.55
N LEU A 67 -0.07 -6.61 1.56
CA LEU A 67 -0.11 -7.32 0.29
C LEU A 67 0.47 -8.73 0.35
N LEU A 68 1.34 -9.05 1.30
CA LEU A 68 2.02 -10.35 1.35
C LEU A 68 1.05 -11.55 1.45
N PRO A 69 -0.01 -11.53 2.28
CA PRO A 69 -0.98 -12.62 2.32
C PRO A 69 -1.74 -12.78 0.99
N VAL A 70 -1.97 -11.68 0.26
CA VAL A 70 -2.61 -11.70 -1.06
C VAL A 70 -1.67 -12.36 -2.07
N VAL A 71 -0.38 -12.02 -2.04
CA VAL A 71 0.65 -12.64 -2.89
C VAL A 71 0.65 -14.16 -2.69
N GLU A 72 0.74 -14.63 -1.45
CA GLU A 72 0.80 -16.07 -1.16
C GLU A 72 -0.47 -16.80 -1.60
N ARG A 73 -1.63 -16.21 -1.34
CA ARG A 73 -2.90 -16.82 -1.73
C ARG A 73 -3.05 -16.89 -3.25
N LEU A 74 -2.65 -15.85 -3.98
CA LEU A 74 -2.68 -15.85 -5.44
C LEU A 74 -1.76 -16.92 -6.01
N ARG A 75 -0.53 -17.05 -5.49
CA ARG A 75 0.41 -18.10 -5.93
C ARG A 75 -0.13 -19.50 -5.68
N ALA A 76 -0.77 -19.71 -4.53
CA ALA A 76 -1.34 -21.01 -4.17
C ALA A 76 -2.52 -21.40 -5.07
N VAL A 77 -3.37 -20.45 -5.47
CA VAL A 77 -4.60 -20.72 -6.23
C VAL A 77 -4.39 -20.63 -7.74
N ARG A 78 -3.49 -19.76 -8.20
CA ARG A 78 -3.18 -19.48 -9.60
C ARG A 78 -1.65 -19.34 -9.79
N PRO A 79 -0.91 -20.47 -9.72
CA PRO A 79 0.54 -20.46 -9.86
C PRO A 79 1.05 -20.06 -11.25
N ASP A 80 0.14 -19.98 -12.24
CA ASP A 80 0.41 -19.53 -13.61
C ASP A 80 0.51 -18.00 -13.74
N LEU A 81 0.11 -17.24 -12.72
CA LEU A 81 0.16 -15.78 -12.73
C LEU A 81 1.54 -15.24 -12.38
N ASN A 82 1.97 -14.22 -13.12
CA ASN A 82 3.10 -13.40 -12.72
C ASN A 82 2.61 -12.30 -11.78
N ILE A 83 3.22 -12.18 -10.61
CA ILE A 83 2.84 -11.17 -9.62
C ILE A 83 3.87 -10.04 -9.62
N LEU A 84 3.39 -8.81 -9.84
CA LEU A 84 4.16 -7.58 -9.73
C LEU A 84 3.71 -6.83 -8.48
N VAL A 85 4.63 -6.55 -7.55
CA VAL A 85 4.39 -5.70 -6.39
C VAL A 85 5.12 -4.38 -6.58
N THR A 86 4.41 -3.27 -6.41
CA THR A 86 5.05 -1.94 -6.43
C THR A 86 5.03 -1.26 -5.08
N SER A 87 6.14 -0.59 -4.72
CA SER A 87 6.23 0.22 -3.50
C SER A 87 6.84 1.61 -3.71
N GLY A 88 6.62 2.51 -2.74
CA GLY A 88 7.00 3.91 -2.86
C GLY A 88 8.24 4.33 -2.07
N THR A 89 8.73 3.53 -1.13
CA THR A 89 9.86 3.91 -0.26
C THR A 89 10.97 2.87 -0.28
N LEU A 90 12.22 3.31 -0.05
CA LEU A 90 13.37 2.43 0.13
C LEU A 90 13.15 1.42 1.25
N THR A 91 12.55 1.85 2.37
CA THR A 91 12.23 0.98 3.49
C THR A 91 11.29 -0.15 3.07
N SER A 92 10.25 0.16 2.30
CA SER A 92 9.31 -0.84 1.79
C SER A 92 9.99 -1.79 0.81
N ALA A 93 10.83 -1.28 -0.09
CA ALA A 93 11.57 -2.09 -1.05
C ALA A 93 12.54 -3.06 -0.37
N ASN A 94 13.31 -2.58 0.61
CA ASN A 94 14.25 -3.41 1.38
C ASN A 94 13.54 -4.49 2.19
N LEU A 95 12.36 -4.15 2.73
CA LEU A 95 11.52 -5.13 3.42
C LEU A 95 10.99 -6.18 2.44
N LEU A 96 10.46 -5.76 1.30
CA LEU A 96 9.92 -6.65 0.27
C LEU A 96 10.97 -7.58 -0.31
N ALA A 97 12.20 -7.10 -0.53
CA ALA A 97 13.30 -7.93 -1.00
C ALA A 97 13.59 -9.14 -0.09
N ARG A 98 13.21 -9.07 1.20
CA ARG A 98 13.38 -10.16 2.18
C ARG A 98 12.12 -10.99 2.40
N ARG A 99 10.95 -10.45 2.05
CA ARG A 99 9.64 -11.00 2.42
C ARG A 99 8.86 -11.53 1.23
N LEU A 100 9.14 -11.05 0.01
CA LEU A 100 8.48 -11.55 -1.18
C LEU A 100 9.00 -12.96 -1.49
N PRO A 101 8.09 -13.88 -1.85
CA PRO A 101 8.49 -15.18 -2.35
C PRO A 101 9.29 -15.10 -3.64
N GLU A 102 10.09 -16.13 -3.87
CA GLU A 102 10.80 -16.30 -5.13
C GLU A 102 9.81 -16.31 -6.33
N GLY A 103 10.20 -15.63 -7.40
CA GLY A 103 9.39 -15.44 -8.61
C GLY A 103 8.45 -14.23 -8.57
N VAL A 104 8.25 -13.59 -7.42
CA VAL A 104 7.46 -12.36 -7.34
C VAL A 104 8.33 -11.16 -7.68
N ILE A 105 7.84 -10.33 -8.60
CA ILE A 105 8.59 -9.18 -9.10
C ILE A 105 8.29 -7.98 -8.21
N HIS A 106 9.34 -7.26 -7.81
CA HIS A 106 9.21 -5.95 -7.18
C HIS A 106 9.68 -4.84 -8.11
N GLN A 107 8.95 -3.71 -8.12
CA GLN A 107 9.41 -2.47 -8.74
C GLN A 107 9.05 -1.26 -7.87
N PHE A 108 9.81 -0.17 -7.90
CA PHE A 108 9.30 1.10 -7.41
C PHE A 108 8.09 1.58 -8.24
N ALA A 109 7.09 2.11 -7.55
CA ALA A 109 5.93 2.72 -8.20
C ALA A 109 6.37 3.91 -9.07
N PRO A 110 5.87 4.03 -10.31
CA PRO A 110 6.16 5.19 -11.14
C PRO A 110 5.59 6.44 -10.49
N VAL A 111 6.21 7.61 -10.67
CA VAL A 111 5.61 8.90 -10.33
C VAL A 111 4.30 9.06 -11.12
N ASP A 112 3.31 9.74 -10.53
CA ASP A 112 2.01 9.92 -11.17
C ASP A 112 2.04 10.99 -12.28
N ALA A 113 2.87 10.78 -13.29
CA ALA A 113 3.01 11.62 -14.46
C ALA A 113 2.70 10.81 -15.73
N PRO A 114 2.11 11.42 -16.77
CA PRO A 114 1.58 10.66 -17.90
C PRO A 114 2.60 9.80 -18.63
N GLY A 115 3.83 10.27 -18.85
CA GLY A 115 4.88 9.49 -19.51
C GLY A 115 5.41 8.34 -18.65
N ALA A 116 5.63 8.57 -17.35
CA ALA A 116 6.09 7.55 -16.42
C ALA A 116 5.06 6.43 -16.24
N VAL A 117 3.79 6.81 -16.08
CA VAL A 117 2.66 5.87 -16.01
C VAL A 117 2.51 5.11 -17.33
N ASP A 118 2.62 5.79 -18.48
CA ASP A 118 2.55 5.15 -19.79
C ASP A 118 3.67 4.11 -19.97
N ALA A 119 4.91 4.47 -19.64
CA ALA A 119 6.06 3.57 -19.71
C ALA A 119 5.85 2.33 -18.82
N PHE A 120 5.40 2.53 -17.58
CA PHE A 120 5.10 1.45 -16.63
C PHE A 120 4.03 0.49 -17.17
N LEU A 121 2.87 1.02 -17.60
CA LEU A 121 1.76 0.20 -18.09
C LEU A 121 2.05 -0.43 -19.45
N THR A 122 2.89 0.19 -20.28
CA THR A 122 3.35 -0.38 -21.56
C THR A 122 4.30 -1.55 -21.33
N LYS A 123 5.18 -1.43 -20.32
CA LYS A 123 6.11 -2.50 -19.95
C LYS A 123 5.39 -3.68 -19.31
N TRP A 124 4.51 -3.42 -18.34
CA TRP A 124 3.94 -4.46 -17.49
C TRP A 124 2.56 -4.95 -17.89
N LYS A 125 1.81 -4.23 -18.73
CA LYS A 125 0.50 -4.65 -19.28
C LYS A 125 -0.32 -5.52 -18.30
N PRO A 126 -0.58 -5.05 -17.07
CA PRO A 126 -1.27 -5.86 -16.08
C PRO A 126 -2.70 -6.15 -16.55
N VAL A 127 -3.22 -7.33 -16.24
CA VAL A 127 -4.65 -7.65 -16.48
C VAL A 127 -5.52 -7.18 -15.30
N VAL A 128 -4.93 -7.18 -14.10
CA VAL A 128 -5.56 -6.72 -12.85
C VAL A 128 -4.58 -5.85 -12.07
N GLY A 129 -5.08 -4.75 -11.49
CA GLY A 129 -4.37 -3.88 -10.55
C GLY A 129 -5.12 -3.80 -9.22
N ILE A 130 -4.50 -4.25 -8.12
CA ILE A 130 -5.05 -4.19 -6.76
C ILE A 130 -4.29 -3.09 -6.01
N PHE A 131 -5.00 -2.01 -5.70
CA PHE A 131 -4.53 -0.85 -4.95
C PHE A 131 -4.96 -1.00 -3.50
N VAL A 132 -4.08 -0.66 -2.56
CA VAL A 132 -4.35 -0.83 -1.13
C VAL A 132 -4.45 0.51 -0.41
N GLU A 133 -5.38 0.61 0.55
CA GLU A 133 -5.62 1.80 1.37
C GLU A 133 -6.01 3.08 0.59
N SER A 134 -5.17 4.12 0.59
CA SER A 134 -5.50 5.48 0.10
C SER A 134 -4.85 5.83 -1.25
N GLU A 135 -4.43 4.85 -2.04
CA GLU A 135 -3.63 5.09 -3.26
C GLU A 135 -4.48 5.55 -4.47
N LEU A 136 -5.07 6.75 -4.37
CA LEU A 136 -5.87 7.38 -5.42
C LEU A 136 -5.02 8.24 -6.37
N TRP A 137 -4.18 7.60 -7.18
CA TRP A 137 -3.22 8.26 -8.10
C TRP A 137 -3.88 8.53 -9.46
N PRO A 138 -4.24 9.80 -9.78
CA PRO A 138 -5.12 10.06 -10.91
C PRO A 138 -4.62 9.58 -12.27
N ASN A 139 -3.37 9.85 -12.65
CA ASN A 139 -2.88 9.43 -13.96
C ASN A 139 -2.79 7.92 -14.05
N LEU A 140 -2.28 7.27 -13.00
CA LEU A 140 -2.13 5.83 -12.90
C LEU A 140 -3.46 5.09 -13.01
N ILE A 141 -4.50 5.54 -12.31
CA ILE A 141 -5.84 4.94 -12.34
C ILE A 141 -6.49 5.16 -13.70
N LEU A 142 -6.51 6.42 -14.19
CA LEU A 142 -7.15 6.75 -15.47
C LEU A 142 -6.51 5.99 -16.65
N GLU A 143 -5.18 5.89 -16.69
CA GLU A 143 -4.49 5.17 -17.77
C GLU A 143 -4.63 3.67 -17.65
N SER A 144 -4.65 3.11 -16.43
CA SER A 144 -4.90 1.68 -16.22
C SER A 144 -6.30 1.32 -16.71
N HIS A 145 -7.32 2.06 -16.29
CA HIS A 145 -8.70 1.86 -16.74
C HIS A 145 -8.83 2.01 -18.26
N ARG A 146 -8.21 3.04 -18.85
CA ARG A 146 -8.21 3.27 -20.31
C ARG A 146 -7.59 2.10 -21.09
N ARG A 147 -6.63 1.40 -20.51
CA ARG A 147 -5.97 0.21 -21.11
C ARG A 147 -6.72 -1.10 -20.83
N GLY A 148 -7.87 -1.04 -20.15
CA GLY A 148 -8.68 -2.21 -19.83
C GLY A 148 -8.18 -3.03 -18.65
N VAL A 149 -7.26 -2.49 -17.84
CA VAL A 149 -6.82 -3.14 -16.59
C VAL A 149 -8.01 -3.17 -15.62
N LYS A 150 -8.29 -4.33 -15.04
CA LYS A 150 -9.31 -4.46 -14.00
C LYS A 150 -8.78 -3.94 -12.67
N LEU A 151 -9.45 -2.95 -12.09
CA LEU A 151 -8.96 -2.23 -10.92
C LEU A 151 -9.74 -2.59 -9.67
N VAL A 152 -9.02 -2.90 -8.60
CA VAL A 152 -9.58 -3.18 -7.27
C VAL A 152 -8.97 -2.21 -6.28
N LEU A 153 -9.79 -1.52 -5.51
CA LEU A 153 -9.35 -0.77 -4.32
C LEU A 153 -9.64 -1.60 -3.08
N ALA A 154 -8.62 -2.31 -2.59
CA ALA A 154 -8.72 -3.23 -1.46
C ALA A 154 -8.28 -2.59 -0.15
N SER A 155 -8.91 -2.99 0.96
CA SER A 155 -8.64 -2.43 2.29
C SER A 155 -8.64 -0.91 2.31
N ALA A 156 -9.57 -0.33 1.54
CA ALA A 156 -9.60 1.11 1.28
C ALA A 156 -9.80 1.85 2.60
N ARG A 157 -8.89 2.80 2.88
CA ARG A 157 -8.95 3.64 4.07
C ARG A 157 -8.92 5.07 3.59
N ILE A 158 -9.76 5.92 4.16
CA ILE A 158 -9.72 7.36 3.86
C ILE A 158 -10.05 8.19 5.09
N THR A 159 -9.22 9.21 5.34
CA THR A 159 -9.44 10.13 6.47
C THR A 159 -10.45 11.20 6.09
N GLU A 160 -11.08 11.81 7.10
CA GLU A 160 -11.99 12.95 6.88
C GLU A 160 -11.29 14.12 6.18
N LYS A 161 -10.01 14.38 6.50
CA LYS A 161 -9.19 15.39 5.82
C LYS A 161 -9.06 15.11 4.33
N THR A 162 -8.80 13.85 3.96
CA THR A 162 -8.68 13.44 2.56
C THR A 162 -10.03 13.58 1.83
N VAL A 163 -11.13 13.18 2.49
CA VAL A 163 -12.50 13.37 1.97
C VAL A 163 -12.80 14.84 1.71
N ALA A 164 -12.50 15.73 2.67
CA ALA A 164 -12.71 17.18 2.52
C ALA A 164 -11.95 17.75 1.31
N GLY A 165 -10.74 17.25 1.04
CA GLY A 165 -9.97 17.59 -0.16
C GLY A 165 -10.69 17.17 -1.46
N TRP A 166 -11.12 15.92 -1.55
CA TRP A 166 -11.83 15.39 -2.71
C TRP A 166 -13.20 16.00 -2.94
N ARG A 167 -13.90 16.41 -1.88
CA ARG A 167 -15.19 17.11 -1.96
C ARG A 167 -15.11 18.45 -2.69
N ARG A 168 -13.93 19.08 -2.74
CA ARG A 168 -13.70 20.31 -3.53
C ARG A 168 -13.74 20.05 -5.04
N PHE A 169 -13.54 18.80 -5.46
CA PHE A 169 -13.49 18.38 -6.86
C PHE A 169 -14.39 17.15 -7.08
N PRO A 170 -15.71 17.26 -6.88
CA PRO A 170 -16.60 16.10 -6.82
C PRO A 170 -16.63 15.29 -8.13
N GLY A 171 -16.50 15.97 -9.28
CA GLY A 171 -16.40 15.30 -10.57
C GLY A 171 -15.09 14.52 -10.76
N ALA A 172 -14.00 14.95 -10.12
CA ALA A 172 -12.74 14.20 -10.13
C ALA A 172 -12.82 12.99 -9.19
N ALA A 173 -13.34 13.19 -7.96
CA ALA A 173 -13.53 12.14 -6.98
C ALA A 173 -14.38 11.00 -7.54
N ARG A 174 -15.57 11.33 -8.05
CA ARG A 174 -16.49 10.35 -8.65
C ARG A 174 -15.84 9.61 -9.81
N ARG A 175 -15.10 10.32 -10.67
CA ARG A 175 -14.44 9.71 -11.82
C ARG A 175 -13.35 8.72 -11.41
N ILE A 176 -12.49 9.11 -10.47
CA ILE A 176 -11.41 8.23 -10.00
C ILE A 176 -11.99 6.99 -9.33
N LEU A 177 -13.02 7.16 -8.49
CA LEU A 177 -13.65 6.06 -7.79
C LEU A 177 -14.45 5.15 -8.72
N SER A 178 -15.09 5.68 -9.76
CA SER A 178 -15.83 4.89 -10.75
C SER A 178 -14.94 4.08 -11.70
N ASP A 179 -13.66 4.43 -11.81
CA ASP A 179 -12.71 3.72 -12.66
C ASP A 179 -12.19 2.42 -11.98
N PHE A 180 -12.47 2.24 -10.68
CA PHE A 180 -12.32 0.95 -9.99
C PHE A 180 -13.52 0.04 -10.27
N ASP A 181 -13.26 -1.21 -10.65
CA ASP A 181 -14.28 -2.24 -10.85
C ASP A 181 -14.80 -2.79 -9.51
N VAL A 182 -13.97 -2.78 -8.47
CA VAL A 182 -14.31 -3.27 -7.12
C VAL A 182 -13.72 -2.33 -6.06
N VAL A 183 -14.53 -1.92 -5.09
CA VAL A 183 -14.08 -1.13 -3.92
C VAL A 183 -14.45 -1.85 -2.62
N LEU A 184 -13.43 -2.16 -1.83
CA LEU A 184 -13.52 -2.90 -0.57
C LEU A 184 -12.91 -2.07 0.58
N PRO A 185 -13.70 -1.24 1.27
CA PRO A 185 -13.23 -0.49 2.44
C PRO A 185 -12.84 -1.40 3.61
N GLN A 186 -11.96 -0.88 4.47
CA GLN A 186 -11.51 -1.61 5.66
C GLN A 186 -12.57 -1.69 6.78
N ASP A 187 -13.44 -0.68 6.86
CA ASP A 187 -14.43 -0.49 7.92
C ASP A 187 -15.59 0.37 7.42
N GLY A 188 -16.69 0.39 8.17
CA GLY A 188 -17.89 1.16 7.82
C GLY A 188 -17.64 2.67 7.71
N VAL A 189 -16.78 3.22 8.56
CA VAL A 189 -16.43 4.65 8.51
C VAL A 189 -15.76 5.01 7.18
N SER A 190 -14.88 4.16 6.68
CA SER A 190 -14.22 4.33 5.38
C SER A 190 -15.19 4.10 4.23
N ALA A 191 -16.14 3.15 4.37
CA ALA A 191 -17.21 2.93 3.41
C ALA A 191 -18.08 4.19 3.25
N ASP A 192 -18.66 4.71 4.34
CA ASP A 192 -19.51 5.92 4.33
C ASP A 192 -18.79 7.10 3.67
N ARG A 193 -17.49 7.25 3.97
CA ARG A 193 -16.66 8.31 3.41
C ARG A 193 -16.46 8.16 1.90
N LEU A 194 -16.15 6.95 1.42
CA LEU A 194 -15.96 6.67 0.00
C LEU A 194 -17.28 6.78 -0.78
N GLU A 195 -18.39 6.32 -0.21
CA GLU A 195 -19.73 6.52 -0.77
C GLU A 195 -20.07 8.00 -0.89
N SER A 196 -19.72 8.82 0.11
CA SER A 196 -19.92 10.27 0.05
C SER A 196 -19.12 10.96 -1.06
N LEU A 197 -18.10 10.29 -1.61
CA LEU A 197 -17.33 10.73 -2.77
C LEU A 197 -17.81 10.12 -4.10
N GLY A 198 -18.79 9.20 -4.05
CA GLY A 198 -19.42 8.56 -5.21
C GLY A 198 -18.85 7.19 -5.56
N ALA A 199 -18.14 6.51 -4.66
CA ALA A 199 -17.78 5.10 -4.85
C ALA A 199 -19.00 4.19 -4.71
N ARG A 200 -19.02 3.08 -5.45
CA ARG A 200 -19.88 1.93 -5.16
C ARG A 200 -19.09 0.98 -4.26
N ILE A 201 -19.64 0.59 -3.12
CA ILE A 201 -18.99 -0.35 -2.21
C ILE A 201 -19.44 -1.79 -2.54
N ASP A 202 -18.48 -2.70 -2.66
CA ASP A 202 -18.72 -4.09 -3.07
C ASP A 202 -18.56 -5.09 -1.90
N GLY A 203 -18.13 -4.63 -0.73
CA GLY A 203 -17.89 -5.43 0.45
C GLY A 203 -16.88 -4.77 1.38
N HIS A 204 -16.42 -5.50 2.40
CA HIS A 204 -15.40 -5.04 3.34
C HIS A 204 -14.24 -6.02 3.38
N VAL A 205 -13.01 -5.50 3.40
CA VAL A 205 -11.81 -6.30 3.60
C VAL A 205 -10.81 -5.49 4.39
N ASN A 206 -10.20 -6.08 5.42
CA ASN A 206 -9.11 -5.45 6.14
C ASN A 206 -7.87 -6.34 6.03
N LEU A 207 -6.98 -6.01 5.08
CA LEU A 207 -5.81 -6.81 4.79
C LEU A 207 -4.79 -6.84 5.95
N LYS A 208 -4.85 -5.86 6.87
CA LYS A 208 -4.01 -5.86 8.08
C LYS A 208 -4.35 -7.01 9.03
N LEU A 209 -5.56 -7.55 8.93
CA LEU A 209 -6.02 -8.70 9.71
C LEU A 209 -5.75 -10.04 9.01
N ALA A 210 -5.31 -10.01 7.76
CA ALA A 210 -5.05 -11.22 6.97
C ALA A 210 -3.64 -11.79 7.16
N GLY A 211 -2.75 -11.04 7.83
CA GLY A 211 -1.39 -11.49 8.11
C GLY A 211 -1.34 -12.63 9.12
N GLU A 212 -0.45 -13.58 8.90
CA GLU A 212 -0.06 -14.52 9.95
C GLU A 212 0.72 -13.79 11.05
N ALA A 213 0.78 -14.42 12.23
CA ALA A 213 1.60 -13.91 13.32
C ALA A 213 3.04 -13.68 12.82
N PRO A 214 3.66 -12.51 13.08
CA PRO A 214 5.04 -12.27 12.69
C PRO A 214 5.95 -13.40 13.19
N PRO A 215 6.99 -13.78 12.43
CA PRO A 215 7.98 -14.72 12.92
C PRO A 215 8.62 -14.15 14.20
N HIS A 216 8.82 -15.03 15.18
CA HIS A 216 9.48 -14.69 16.44
C HIS A 216 10.71 -15.57 16.62
N ASP A 217 11.64 -15.12 17.45
CA ASP A 217 12.77 -15.93 17.87
C ASP A 217 12.30 -16.97 18.90
N GLY A 218 12.27 -18.24 18.51
CA GLY A 218 11.83 -19.34 19.37
C GLY A 218 12.69 -19.54 20.62
N ALA A 219 13.99 -19.21 20.56
CA ALA A 219 14.87 -19.29 21.73
C ALA A 219 14.56 -18.16 22.72
N ALA A 220 14.34 -16.94 22.21
CA ALA A 220 13.92 -15.81 23.03
C ALA A 220 12.55 -16.08 23.67
N PHE A 221 11.59 -16.60 22.90
CA PHE A 221 10.26 -16.98 23.40
C PHE A 221 10.35 -18.02 24.51
N THR A 222 11.11 -19.11 24.30
CA THR A 222 11.29 -20.17 25.30
C THR A 222 11.88 -19.60 26.60
N LYS A 223 12.90 -18.77 26.49
CA LYS A 223 13.54 -18.12 27.65
C LYS A 223 12.56 -17.21 28.41
N LEU A 224 11.81 -16.38 27.70
CA LEU A 224 10.80 -15.48 28.28
C LEU A 224 9.66 -16.27 28.93
N SER A 225 9.14 -17.28 28.25
CA SER A 225 8.08 -18.14 28.76
C SER A 225 8.50 -18.85 30.05
N ALA A 226 9.73 -19.38 30.11
CA ALA A 226 10.27 -20.00 31.32
C ALA A 226 10.48 -18.97 32.45
N ALA A 227 10.94 -17.76 32.13
CA ALA A 227 11.11 -16.70 33.11
C ALA A 227 9.76 -16.23 33.68
N ILE A 228 8.72 -16.16 32.85
CA ILE A 228 7.36 -15.77 33.25
C ILE A 228 6.69 -16.87 34.08
N GLY A 229 6.76 -18.13 33.66
CA GLY A 229 6.02 -19.25 34.27
C GLY A 229 4.51 -19.08 34.11
N ASP A 230 3.74 -19.46 35.12
CA ASP A 230 2.27 -19.35 35.13
C ASP A 230 1.74 -18.01 35.65
N ARG A 231 2.63 -17.01 35.81
CA ARG A 231 2.27 -15.72 36.39
C ARG A 231 1.41 -14.90 35.42
N PRO A 232 0.39 -14.17 35.90
CA PRO A 232 -0.30 -13.17 35.10
C PRO A 232 0.71 -12.15 34.55
N VAL A 233 0.65 -11.90 33.24
CA VAL A 233 1.52 -10.92 32.58
C VAL A 233 0.67 -9.85 31.92
N VAL A 234 1.05 -8.61 32.18
CA VAL A 234 0.62 -7.46 31.40
C VAL A 234 1.77 -7.06 30.48
N VAL A 235 1.49 -7.03 29.17
CA VAL A 235 2.45 -6.54 28.17
C VAL A 235 2.02 -5.14 27.75
N ALA A 236 2.86 -4.15 28.05
CA ALA A 236 2.81 -2.84 27.43
C ALA A 236 3.82 -2.82 26.29
N ALA A 237 3.36 -2.75 25.05
CA ALA A 237 4.20 -2.75 23.86
C ALA A 237 3.98 -1.48 23.04
N SER A 238 5.07 -0.96 22.46
CA SER A 238 5.05 0.27 21.63
C SER A 238 4.49 1.50 22.37
N THR A 239 4.83 1.64 23.65
CA THR A 239 4.45 2.83 24.42
C THR A 239 5.22 4.07 23.95
N HIS A 240 4.60 5.23 24.12
CA HIS A 240 5.19 6.55 23.91
C HIS A 240 5.38 7.28 25.24
N ASP A 241 6.34 8.20 25.28
CA ASP A 241 6.68 9.02 26.46
C ASP A 241 5.42 9.53 27.20
N GLY A 242 5.23 9.02 28.41
CA GLY A 242 4.13 9.42 29.30
C GLY A 242 2.99 8.42 29.38
N GLU A 243 2.88 7.50 28.42
CA GLU A 243 1.93 6.37 28.48
C GLU A 243 2.32 5.38 29.59
N GLU A 244 3.62 5.20 29.84
CA GLU A 244 4.13 4.27 30.85
C GLU A 244 3.64 4.66 32.26
N ILE A 245 3.66 5.95 32.57
CA ILE A 245 3.19 6.47 33.86
C ILE A 245 1.69 6.23 34.03
N ALA A 246 0.92 6.42 32.95
CA ALA A 246 -0.52 6.16 32.96
C ALA A 246 -0.83 4.67 33.19
N ILE A 247 -0.09 3.80 32.50
CA ILE A 247 -0.21 2.34 32.61
C ILE A 247 0.15 1.88 34.02
N VAL A 248 1.29 2.30 34.58
CA VAL A 248 1.72 1.94 35.94
C VAL A 248 0.68 2.37 36.97
N ARG A 249 0.17 3.61 36.88
CA ARG A 249 -0.89 4.09 37.78
C ARG A 249 -2.18 3.29 37.70
N ALA A 250 -2.53 2.78 36.52
CA ALA A 250 -3.69 1.91 36.36
C ALA A 250 -3.43 0.52 36.95
N LEU A 251 -2.23 -0.03 36.75
CA LEU A 251 -1.82 -1.32 37.29
C LEU A 251 -1.73 -1.31 38.82
N ASP A 252 -1.21 -0.25 39.43
CA ASP A 252 -1.18 -0.10 40.90
C ASP A 252 -2.58 -0.22 41.53
N LYS A 253 -3.60 0.29 40.84
CA LYS A 253 -5.00 0.19 41.30
C LYS A 253 -5.63 -1.19 41.08
N LEU A 254 -5.01 -2.02 40.23
CA LEU A 254 -5.51 -3.34 39.84
C LEU A 254 -4.65 -4.47 40.40
N ALA A 255 -3.55 -4.16 41.10
CA ALA A 255 -2.58 -5.12 41.59
C ALA A 255 -3.22 -6.24 42.42
N ASP A 256 -4.15 -5.89 43.31
CA ASP A 256 -4.87 -6.85 44.18
C ASP A 256 -5.86 -7.77 43.41
N ARG A 257 -6.22 -7.41 42.17
CA ARG A 257 -7.22 -8.13 41.36
C ARG A 257 -6.61 -8.91 40.19
N LEU A 258 -5.40 -8.53 39.75
CA LEU A 258 -4.70 -9.14 38.62
C LEU A 258 -3.75 -10.28 39.05
N CYS A 259 -3.35 -10.31 40.32
CA CYS A 259 -2.38 -11.27 40.88
C CYS A 259 -3.00 -12.33 41.80
N LEU A 260 -4.32 -12.60 41.67
CA LEU A 260 -5.02 -13.69 42.37
C LEU A 260 -5.05 -14.96 41.52
#